data_AF-A0A0G1MYU3-F1
#
_entry.id   AF-A0A0G1MYU3-F1
#
_cell.length_a   1.000
_cell.length_b   1.000
_cell.length_c   1.000
_cell.angle_alpha   90.00
_cell.angle_beta   90.00
_cell.angle_gamma   90.00
#
_symmetry.space_group_name_H-M   'P 1'
#
loop_
_entity.id
_entity.type
_entity.pdbx_description
1 polymer ?
#
loop_
_entity_poly.entity_id
_entity_poly.type
_entity_poly.pdbx_seq_one_letter_code
_entity_poly.pdbx_strand_id
1 'polypeptide(L)'
;MLKRITKSAVFALLGLNLVTITNQLVLAQSRCVLNGQEVPCEELAESAKGMIGWGIGLLAVIFVVGIAATIFWLLMIVHAASHPIENRAMWIILMVLTGVVGALIYYFVVKRKFNGQLSQPTVTR
;
A
#
# COMPACT_ATOMS: atom_id res chain seq x y z
N MET A 1 -24.16 -13.75 -1.91
CA MET A 1 -22.83 -13.72 -1.23
C MET A 1 -22.40 -12.34 -0.73
N LEU A 2 -22.98 -11.23 -1.24
CA LEU A 2 -22.68 -9.85 -0.83
C LEU A 2 -22.99 -9.52 0.66
N LYS A 3 -24.00 -10.17 1.26
CA LYS A 3 -24.41 -9.94 2.67
C LYS A 3 -23.43 -10.45 3.73
N ARG A 4 -22.46 -11.30 3.38
CA ARG A 4 -21.44 -11.78 4.34
C ARG A 4 -20.28 -10.79 4.50
N ILE A 5 -19.96 -10.04 3.45
CA ILE A 5 -18.85 -9.07 3.45
C ILE A 5 -19.23 -7.82 4.26
N THR A 6 -20.48 -7.36 4.17
CA THR A 6 -20.95 -6.17 4.89
C THR A 6 -20.96 -6.33 6.41
N LYS A 7 -21.24 -7.54 6.94
CA LYS A 7 -21.24 -7.78 8.39
C LYS A 7 -19.84 -7.75 9.01
N SER A 8 -18.83 -8.24 8.27
CA SER A 8 -17.44 -8.24 8.73
C SER A 8 -16.85 -6.82 8.76
N ALA A 9 -17.21 -5.98 7.79
CA ALA A 9 -16.84 -4.58 7.76
C ALA A 9 -17.49 -3.78 8.92
N VAL A 10 -18.76 -4.03 9.23
CA VAL A 10 -19.47 -3.36 10.35
C VAL A 10 -18.87 -3.73 11.70
N PHE A 11 -18.47 -4.99 11.91
CA PHE A 11 -17.81 -5.43 13.15
C PHE A 11 -16.40 -4.84 13.31
N ALA A 12 -15.65 -4.71 12.21
CA ALA A 12 -14.34 -4.06 12.20
C ALA A 12 -14.45 -2.55 12.49
N LEU A 13 -15.49 -1.88 11.96
CA LEU A 13 -15.74 -0.45 12.20
C LEU A 13 -16.22 -0.16 13.64
N LEU A 14 -17.04 -1.03 14.23
CA LEU A 14 -17.46 -0.91 15.63
C LEU A 14 -16.31 -1.13 16.62
N GLY A 15 -15.43 -2.10 16.33
CA GLY A 15 -14.24 -2.35 17.15
C GLY A 15 -13.22 -1.21 17.11
N LEU A 16 -13.05 -0.56 15.96
CA LEU A 16 -12.08 0.53 15.80
C LEU A 16 -12.50 1.83 16.54
N ASN A 17 -13.81 2.13 16.60
CA ASN A 17 -14.34 3.33 17.25
C ASN A 17 -14.31 3.27 18.79
N LEU A 18 -14.33 2.06 19.38
CA LEU A 18 -14.31 1.92 20.85
C LEU A 18 -12.91 2.17 21.44
N VAL A 19 -11.86 1.86 20.70
CA VAL A 19 -10.46 2.05 21.13
C VAL A 19 -10.06 3.53 21.11
N THR A 20 -10.72 4.37 20.30
CA THR A 20 -10.36 5.78 20.16
C THR A 20 -10.88 6.71 21.27
N ILE A 21 -11.81 6.26 22.14
CA ILE A 21 -12.50 7.17 23.08
C ILE A 21 -11.83 7.24 24.47
N THR A 22 -11.00 6.26 24.86
CA THR A 22 -10.49 6.19 26.26
C THR A 22 -9.17 6.93 26.54
N ASN A 23 -8.56 7.61 25.56
CA ASN A 23 -7.18 8.10 25.71
C ASN A 23 -7.01 9.62 25.95
N GLN A 24 -8.09 10.37 26.21
CA GLN A 24 -8.02 11.84 26.30
C GLN A 24 -7.93 12.41 27.72
N LEU A 25 -7.92 11.58 28.78
CA LEU A 25 -8.07 12.11 30.16
C LEU A 25 -6.81 12.06 31.05
N VAL A 26 -5.67 11.53 30.57
CA VAL A 26 -4.49 11.27 31.43
C VAL A 26 -3.33 12.27 31.24
N LEU A 27 -3.36 13.17 30.25
CA LEU A 27 -2.22 14.04 29.93
C LEU A 27 -2.32 15.49 30.44
N ALA A 28 -3.35 15.86 31.20
CA ALA A 28 -3.68 17.27 31.44
C ALA A 28 -2.86 17.99 32.53
N GLN A 29 -1.93 17.35 33.26
CA GLN A 29 -1.14 18.03 34.32
C GLN A 29 0.31 17.52 34.50
N SER A 30 0.96 16.98 33.46
CA SER A 30 2.40 16.68 33.56
C SER A 30 3.21 17.97 33.34
N ARG A 31 4.10 18.32 34.30
CA ARG A 31 5.18 19.30 34.12
C ARG A 31 6.44 18.55 33.64
N CYS A 32 7.13 19.06 32.63
CA CYS A 32 8.30 18.41 32.04
C CYS A 32 9.57 19.16 32.45
N VAL A 33 10.62 18.45 32.85
CA VAL A 33 11.92 19.06 33.17
C VAL A 33 12.83 18.95 31.94
N LEU A 34 13.11 20.09 31.31
CA LEU A 34 14.06 20.22 30.20
C LEU A 34 15.25 21.03 30.70
N ASN A 35 16.44 20.43 30.75
CA ASN A 35 17.67 21.09 31.24
C ASN A 35 17.52 21.78 32.61
N GLY A 36 16.68 21.22 33.50
CA GLY A 36 16.42 21.77 34.83
C GLY A 36 15.37 22.89 34.91
N GLN A 37 14.76 23.29 33.79
CA GLN A 37 13.62 24.21 33.75
C GLN A 37 12.29 23.43 33.63
N GLU A 38 11.31 23.80 34.45
CA GLU A 38 9.94 23.29 34.32
C GLU A 38 9.25 23.97 33.14
N VAL A 39 8.99 23.19 32.08
CA VAL A 39 8.22 23.63 30.93
C VAL A 39 6.86 22.93 30.88
N PRO A 40 5.80 23.63 30.43
CA PRO A 40 4.51 23.02 30.16
C PRO A 40 4.69 21.91 29.12
N CYS A 41 4.36 20.66 29.46
CA CYS A 41 4.46 19.55 28.50
C CYS A 41 3.52 19.74 27.30
N GLU A 42 2.55 20.66 27.39
CA GLU A 42 1.65 21.03 26.29
C GLU A 42 2.42 21.59 25.08
N GLU A 43 3.40 22.48 25.29
CA GLU A 43 4.16 23.11 24.20
C GLU A 43 5.06 22.11 23.46
N LEU A 44 5.61 21.14 24.20
CA LEU A 44 6.38 20.04 23.61
C LEU A 44 5.48 19.09 22.83
N ALA A 45 4.30 18.80 23.36
CA ALA A 45 3.33 17.94 22.71
C ALA A 45 2.83 18.57 21.39
N GLU A 46 2.60 19.88 21.34
CA GLU A 46 2.25 20.58 20.10
C GLU A 46 3.33 20.46 19.02
N SER A 47 4.60 20.63 19.42
CA SER A 47 5.75 20.48 18.52
C SER A 47 5.90 19.04 18.00
N ALA A 48 5.71 18.05 18.88
CA ALA A 48 5.75 16.64 18.53
C ALA A 48 4.55 16.21 17.65
N LYS A 49 3.37 16.82 17.84
CA LYS A 49 2.15 16.50 17.08
C LYS A 49 2.31 16.77 15.58
N GLY A 50 3.04 17.83 15.19
CA GLY A 50 3.35 18.12 13.79
C GLY A 50 4.22 17.03 13.15
N MET A 51 5.28 16.61 13.85
CA MET A 51 6.19 15.55 13.36
C MET A 51 5.51 14.18 13.33
N ILE A 52 4.77 13.82 14.37
CA ILE A 52 4.04 12.55 14.48
C ILE A 52 2.91 12.51 13.43
N GLY A 53 2.18 13.61 13.25
CA GLY A 53 1.11 13.71 12.25
C GLY A 53 1.63 13.52 10.82
N TRP A 54 2.73 14.18 10.46
CA TRP A 54 3.35 14.02 9.14
C TRP A 54 3.94 12.62 8.95
N GLY A 55 4.59 12.07 9.98
CA GLY A 55 5.16 10.72 9.94
C GLY A 55 4.10 9.63 9.73
N ILE A 56 2.99 9.69 10.47
CA ILE A 56 1.88 8.73 10.32
C ILE A 56 1.21 8.89 8.94
N GLY A 57 1.01 10.13 8.49
CA GLY A 57 0.45 10.40 7.16
C GLY A 57 1.29 9.80 6.03
N LEU A 58 2.61 10.03 6.06
CA LEU A 58 3.54 9.49 5.06
C LEU A 58 3.58 7.95 5.08
N LEU A 59 3.61 7.35 6.29
CA LEU A 59 3.60 5.90 6.45
C LEU A 59 2.34 5.27 5.83
N ALA A 60 1.17 5.90 6.06
CA ALA A 60 -0.09 5.43 5.49
C ALA A 60 -0.07 5.46 3.96
N VAL A 61 0.47 6.51 3.34
CA VAL A 61 0.60 6.62 1.88
C VAL A 61 1.55 5.54 1.34
N ILE A 62 2.73 5.38 1.95
CA ILE A 62 3.71 4.36 1.54
C ILE A 62 3.10 2.96 1.64
N PHE A 63 2.33 2.69 2.69
CA PHE A 63 1.67 1.41 2.89
C PHE A 63 0.65 1.11 1.78
N VAL A 64 -0.21 2.08 1.44
CA VAL A 64 -1.20 1.93 0.35
C VAL A 64 -0.50 1.73 -0.99
N VAL A 65 0.54 2.52 -1.28
CA VAL A 65 1.32 2.40 -2.52
C VAL A 65 2.05 1.06 -2.59
N GLY A 66 2.62 0.59 -1.47
CA GLY A 66 3.30 -0.70 -1.38
C GLY A 66 2.35 -1.88 -1.66
N ILE A 67 1.13 -1.83 -1.13
CA ILE A 67 0.10 -2.84 -1.43
C ILE A 67 -0.25 -2.82 -2.91
N ALA A 68 -0.51 -1.63 -3.48
CA ALA A 68 -0.84 -1.50 -4.90
C ALA A 68 0.28 -2.02 -5.81
N ALA A 69 1.54 -1.71 -5.48
CA ALA A 69 2.71 -2.19 -6.19
C ALA A 69 2.86 -3.72 -6.13
N THR A 70 2.56 -4.32 -4.97
CA THR A 70 2.60 -5.78 -4.78
C THR A 70 1.50 -6.47 -5.60
N ILE A 71 0.27 -5.93 -5.59
CA ILE A 71 -0.83 -6.44 -6.42
C ILE A 71 -0.46 -6.35 -7.90
N PHE A 72 0.07 -5.20 -8.34
CA PHE A 72 0.53 -5.01 -9.71
C PHE A 72 1.59 -6.04 -10.12
N TRP A 73 2.58 -6.27 -9.27
CA TRP A 73 3.64 -7.27 -9.52
C TRP A 73 3.09 -8.68 -9.70
N LEU A 74 2.19 -9.12 -8.81
CA LEU A 74 1.54 -10.42 -8.91
C LEU A 74 0.71 -10.55 -10.20
N LEU A 75 -0.05 -9.50 -10.58
CA LEU A 75 -0.83 -9.50 -11.82
C LEU A 75 0.04 -9.65 -13.06
N MET A 76 1.26 -9.10 -13.07
CA MET A 76 2.18 -9.27 -14.21
C MET A 76 2.73 -10.69 -14.29
N ILE A 77 3.05 -11.32 -13.16
CA ILE A 77 3.46 -12.73 -13.11
C ILE A 77 2.33 -13.63 -13.60
N VAL A 78 1.10 -13.42 -13.13
CA VAL A 78 -0.08 -14.17 -13.58
C VAL A 78 -0.28 -14.00 -15.09
N HIS A 79 -0.14 -12.79 -15.62
CA HIS A 79 -0.24 -12.57 -17.06
C HIS A 79 0.81 -13.38 -17.83
N ALA A 80 2.07 -13.40 -17.38
CA ALA A 80 3.14 -14.14 -18.04
C ALA A 80 2.91 -15.66 -17.99
N ALA A 81 2.27 -16.16 -16.94
CA ALA A 81 1.94 -17.58 -16.81
C ALA A 81 0.72 -18.00 -17.65
N SER A 82 -0.29 -17.13 -17.75
CA SER A 82 -1.56 -17.45 -18.43
C SER A 82 -1.52 -17.30 -19.95
N HIS A 83 -0.58 -16.54 -20.51
CA HIS A 83 -0.50 -16.28 -21.95
C HIS A 83 0.70 -16.99 -22.57
N PRO A 84 0.55 -17.53 -23.80
CA PRO A 84 1.66 -18.17 -24.51
C PRO A 84 2.59 -17.09 -25.10
N ILE A 85 3.42 -16.50 -24.24
CA ILE A 85 4.45 -15.53 -24.64
C ILE A 85 5.78 -16.23 -24.91
N GLU A 86 6.57 -15.66 -25.83
CA GLU A 86 7.93 -16.09 -26.09
C GLU A 86 8.79 -15.93 -24.83
N ASN A 87 9.59 -16.95 -24.50
CA ASN A 87 10.50 -16.93 -23.34
C ASN A 87 9.80 -16.66 -21.99
N ARG A 88 8.59 -17.20 -21.77
CA ARG A 88 7.80 -17.01 -20.52
C ARG A 88 8.58 -17.29 -19.24
N ALA A 89 9.42 -18.34 -19.23
CA ALA A 89 10.20 -18.72 -18.05
C ALA A 89 11.22 -17.65 -17.67
N MET A 90 11.91 -17.06 -18.66
CA MET A 90 12.88 -15.99 -18.45
C MET A 90 12.19 -14.76 -17.84
N TRP A 91 11.04 -14.35 -18.37
CA TRP A 91 10.31 -13.18 -17.87
C TRP A 91 9.78 -13.38 -16.45
N ILE A 92 9.29 -14.57 -16.11
CA ILE A 92 8.85 -14.89 -14.75
C ILE A 92 10.03 -14.82 -13.78
N ILE A 93 11.18 -15.42 -14.12
CA ILE A 93 12.39 -15.39 -13.28
C ILE A 93 12.87 -13.95 -13.08
N LEU A 94 12.93 -13.14 -14.14
CA LEU A 94 13.33 -11.73 -14.04
C LEU A 94 12.39 -10.94 -13.13
N MET A 95 11.07 -11.09 -13.28
CA MET A 95 10.10 -10.40 -12.43
C MET A 95 10.17 -10.85 -10.97
N VAL A 96 10.45 -12.13 -10.70
CA VAL A 96 10.58 -12.63 -9.33
C VAL A 96 11.83 -12.08 -8.65
N LEU A 97 12.96 -11.99 -9.37
CA LEU A 97 14.23 -11.49 -8.82
C LEU A 97 14.27 -9.96 -8.68
N THR A 98 13.69 -9.23 -9.62
CA THR A 98 13.72 -7.76 -9.63
C THR A 98 12.47 -7.10 -9.03
N GLY A 99 11.46 -7.91 -8.70
CA GLY A 99 10.22 -7.46 -8.07
C GLY A 99 9.39 -6.51 -8.94
N VAL A 100 8.91 -5.43 -8.33
CA VAL A 100 8.04 -4.42 -8.97
C VAL A 100 8.72 -3.78 -10.19
N VAL A 101 10.04 -3.59 -10.16
CA VAL A 101 10.80 -3.01 -11.28
C VAL A 101 10.75 -3.93 -12.51
N GLY A 102 10.92 -5.24 -12.32
CA GLY A 102 10.76 -6.21 -13.40
C GLY A 102 9.35 -6.25 -13.96
N ALA A 103 8.34 -6.18 -13.10
CA ALA A 103 6.94 -6.11 -13.53
C ALA A 103 6.64 -4.85 -14.36
N LEU A 104 7.22 -3.71 -14.02
CA LEU A 104 7.14 -2.47 -14.81
C LEU A 104 7.75 -2.65 -16.21
N ILE A 105 8.96 -3.22 -16.29
CA ILE A 105 9.63 -3.48 -17.58
C ILE A 105 8.81 -4.45 -18.42
N TYR A 106 8.35 -5.56 -17.82
CA TYR A 106 7.51 -6.55 -18.48
C TYR A 106 6.22 -5.93 -19.03
N TYR A 107 5.57 -5.06 -18.25
CA TYR A 107 4.36 -4.37 -18.67
C TYR A 107 4.56 -3.58 -19.97
N PHE A 108 5.63 -2.77 -20.05
CA PHE A 108 5.89 -1.94 -21.23
C PHE A 108 6.41 -2.73 -22.43
N VAL A 109 7.28 -3.73 -22.20
CA VAL A 109 7.95 -4.46 -23.29
C VAL A 109 7.04 -5.55 -23.87
N VAL A 110 6.36 -6.32 -23.00
CA VAL A 110 5.62 -7.52 -23.40
C VAL A 110 4.12 -7.24 -23.43
N LYS A 111 3.53 -6.89 -22.29
CA LYS A 111 2.05 -6.79 -22.16
C LYS A 111 1.45 -5.75 -23.10
N ARG A 112 2.09 -4.58 -23.24
CA ARG A 112 1.63 -3.53 -24.17
C ARG A 112 1.59 -3.98 -25.63
N LYS A 113 2.59 -4.76 -26.07
CA LYS A 113 2.66 -5.30 -27.43
C LYS A 113 1.65 -6.42 -27.65
N PHE A 114 1.47 -7.29 -26.65
CA PHE A 114 0.52 -8.39 -26.69
C PHE A 114 -0.92 -7.91 -26.93
N ASN A 115 -1.34 -6.84 -26.24
CA ASN A 115 -2.66 -6.24 -26.44
C ASN A 115 -2.86 -5.64 -27.86
N GLY A 116 -1.79 -5.15 -28.48
CA GLY A 116 -1.84 -4.64 -29.86
C GLY A 116 -2.04 -5.75 -30.89
N GLN A 117 -1.46 -6.93 -30.66
CA GLN A 117 -1.59 -8.08 -31.58
C GLN A 117 -3.00 -8.70 -31.54
N LEU A 118 -3.65 -8.75 -30.37
CA LEU A 118 -5.05 -9.20 -30.24
C LEU A 118 -6.06 -8.34 -31.02
N SER A 119 -5.67 -7.13 -31.44
CA SER A 119 -6.55 -6.19 -32.15
C SER A 119 -6.45 -6.25 -33.68
N GLN A 120 -5.50 -7.02 -34.23
CA GLN A 120 -5.42 -7.21 -35.68
C GLN A 120 -6.34 -8.37 -36.12
N PRO A 121 -7.32 -8.14 -37.01
CA PRO A 121 -8.07 -9.24 -37.61
C PRO A 121 -7.07 -10.10 -38.37
N THR A 122 -7.00 -11.38 -38.04
CA THR A 122 -6.21 -12.39 -38.74
C THR A 122 -6.56 -12.35 -40.23
N VAL A 123 -5.75 -11.69 -41.05
CA VAL A 123 -5.83 -11.79 -42.51
C VAL A 123 -5.21 -13.13 -42.86
N THR A 124 -6.04 -14.17 -42.86
CA THR A 124 -5.70 -15.48 -43.44
C THR A 124 -5.39 -15.27 -44.92
N ARG A 125 -4.14 -15.54 -45.31
CA ARG A 125 -3.69 -15.58 -46.71
C ARG A 125 -3.86 -16.99 -47.27
#